data_AF-A0A2T2RK25-F1
#
_entry.id   AF-A0A2T2RK25-F1
#
_cell.length_a   1.000
_cell.length_b   1.000
_cell.length_c   1.000
_cell.angle_alpha   90.00
_cell.angle_beta   90.00
_cell.angle_gamma   90.00
#
_symmetry.space_group_name_H-M   'P 1'
#
loop_
_entity.id
_entity.type
_entity.pdbx_description
1 polymer ?
#
loop_
_entity_poly.entity_id
_entity_poly.type
_entity_poly.pdbx_seq_one_letter_code
_entity_poly.pdbx_strand_id
1 'polypeptide(L)'
;MGVASAAVRVRFLASIAAETSPSTMREDVSEETSDEFLEGLATLGFVLVQRDRKGTLQLARMPNQHLTEWVHDDRDEALFTWEFDLGEFVASMEWQIGAAETSFQILFPQFDVKIERDVDAVAAEITRLEGQLSNLDLADPAL
;
A
#
# COMPACT_ATOMS: atom_id res chain seq x y z
N MET A 1 33.03 -10.90 2.94
CA MET A 1 31.79 -11.41 3.56
C MET A 1 31.13 -10.23 4.26
N GLY A 2 30.10 -9.56 3.79
CA GLY A 2 29.16 -9.85 2.71
C GLY A 2 27.75 -9.83 3.28
N VAL A 3 27.14 -8.65 3.42
CA VAL A 3 25.71 -8.37 3.19
C VAL A 3 25.53 -6.85 3.18
N ALA A 4 25.40 -6.27 1.99
CA ALA A 4 24.81 -4.96 1.81
C ALA A 4 23.30 -5.18 1.69
N SER A 5 22.55 -4.86 2.74
CA SER A 5 21.08 -4.79 2.66
C SER A 5 20.72 -3.42 2.11
N ALA A 6 20.36 -3.37 0.82
CA ALA A 6 19.85 -2.17 0.19
C ALA A 6 18.38 -2.00 0.61
N ALA A 7 18.14 -1.18 1.62
CA ALA A 7 16.79 -0.70 1.93
C ALA A 7 16.30 0.17 0.76
N VAL A 8 15.40 -0.38 -0.05
CA VAL A 8 14.71 0.35 -1.11
C VAL A 8 13.73 1.30 -0.43
N ARG A 9 14.14 2.56 -0.23
CA ARG A 9 13.25 3.63 0.23
C ARG A 9 12.38 4.05 -0.96
N VAL A 10 11.17 3.51 -1.08
CA VAL A 10 10.17 4.04 -2.00
C VAL A 10 9.50 5.23 -1.32
N ARG A 11 9.85 6.45 -1.73
CA ARG A 11 9.03 7.64 -1.49
C ARG A 11 8.14 7.83 -2.71
N PHE A 12 6.82 7.87 -2.55
CA PHE A 12 5.98 8.48 -3.58
C PHE A 12 4.82 9.27 -2.96
N LEU A 13 4.78 10.55 -3.30
CA LEU A 13 3.64 11.44 -3.08
C LEU A 13 2.67 11.22 -4.24
N ALA A 14 1.42 10.91 -3.92
CA ALA A 14 0.33 10.86 -4.89
C ALA A 14 0.15 12.23 -5.57
N SER A 15 0.18 12.24 -6.90
CA SER A 15 -0.17 13.42 -7.70
C SER A 15 -1.32 13.05 -8.62
N ILE A 16 -2.50 13.56 -8.28
CA ILE A 16 -3.70 13.52 -9.12
C ILE A 16 -3.73 14.81 -9.94
N ALA A 17 -3.71 14.68 -11.28
CA ALA A 17 -4.41 15.60 -12.18
C ALA A 17 -4.68 14.90 -13.52
N ALA A 18 -5.96 14.87 -13.88
CA ALA A 18 -6.53 14.27 -15.07
C ALA A 18 -6.14 14.99 -16.37
N GLU A 19 -6.21 14.26 -17.48
CA GLU A 19 -6.96 14.56 -18.72
C GLU A 19 -6.33 13.88 -19.94
N THR A 20 -7.05 12.97 -20.61
CA THR A 20 -6.99 12.91 -22.08
C THR A 20 -8.23 12.26 -22.68
N SER A 21 -8.81 12.95 -23.66
CA SER A 21 -9.94 12.56 -24.51
C SER A 21 -9.61 11.42 -25.50
N PRO A 22 -10.63 10.78 -26.11
CA PRO A 22 -10.50 9.46 -26.73
C PRO A 22 -10.27 9.51 -28.24
N SER A 23 -9.50 8.56 -28.78
CA SER A 23 -9.58 8.21 -30.21
C SER A 23 -9.08 6.80 -30.54
N THR A 24 -10.02 6.01 -31.06
CA THR A 24 -9.90 4.97 -32.09
C THR A 24 -9.23 3.63 -31.75
N MET A 25 -10.09 2.70 -31.32
CA MET A 25 -10.27 1.32 -31.82
C MET A 25 -9.07 0.63 -32.50
N ARG A 26 -8.46 -0.30 -31.77
CA ARG A 26 -8.02 -1.59 -32.30
C ARG A 26 -8.52 -2.67 -31.34
N GLU A 27 -9.43 -3.51 -31.83
CA GLU A 27 -9.77 -4.78 -31.21
C GLU A 27 -8.56 -5.72 -31.43
N ASP A 28 -7.56 -5.63 -30.55
CA ASP A 28 -6.69 -6.77 -30.28
C ASP A 28 -7.43 -7.62 -29.25
N VAL A 29 -8.01 -8.73 -29.72
CA VAL A 29 -8.46 -9.81 -28.86
C VAL A 29 -7.19 -10.53 -28.37
N SER A 30 -6.46 -9.90 -27.44
CA SER A 30 -5.60 -10.65 -26.54
C SER A 30 -6.53 -11.37 -25.59
N GLU A 31 -6.43 -12.69 -25.50
CA GLU A 31 -7.09 -13.48 -24.46
C GLU A 31 -6.78 -12.83 -23.10
N GLU A 32 -7.71 -12.02 -22.59
CA GLU A 32 -7.77 -11.55 -21.21
C GLU A 32 -8.05 -12.80 -20.38
N THR A 33 -7.00 -13.57 -20.14
CA THR A 33 -6.94 -14.44 -18.97
C THR A 33 -7.03 -13.48 -17.81
N SER A 34 -8.23 -13.39 -17.24
CA SER A 34 -8.44 -12.64 -16.02
C SER A 34 -7.40 -13.09 -15.00
N ASP A 35 -6.59 -12.17 -14.52
CA ASP A 35 -5.49 -12.48 -13.61
C ASP A 35 -6.10 -12.82 -12.25
N GLU A 36 -6.17 -14.12 -11.94
CA GLU A 36 -6.78 -14.67 -10.72
C GLU A 36 -6.24 -13.99 -9.45
N PHE A 37 -4.96 -13.60 -9.44
CA PHE A 37 -4.37 -12.85 -8.35
C PHE A 37 -5.01 -11.47 -8.19
N LEU A 38 -5.21 -10.73 -9.30
CA LEU A 38 -5.85 -9.42 -9.28
C LEU A 38 -7.33 -9.51 -8.90
N GLU A 39 -8.04 -10.54 -9.35
CA GLU A 39 -9.42 -10.79 -8.94
C GLU A 39 -9.52 -11.11 -7.44
N GLY A 40 -8.57 -11.88 -6.92
CA GLY A 40 -8.49 -12.17 -5.49
C GLY A 40 -8.16 -10.93 -4.66
N LEU A 41 -7.22 -10.10 -5.10
CA LEU A 41 -6.94 -8.79 -4.49
C LEU A 41 -8.18 -7.90 -4.47
N ALA A 42 -8.95 -7.86 -5.56
CA ALA A 42 -10.21 -7.13 -5.60
C ALA A 42 -11.23 -7.66 -4.58
N THR A 43 -11.27 -8.98 -4.36
CA THR A 43 -12.11 -9.62 -3.33
C THR A 43 -11.67 -9.24 -1.91
N LEU A 44 -10.37 -9.02 -1.68
CA LEU A 44 -9.83 -8.48 -0.43
C LEU A 44 -10.09 -6.97 -0.26
N GLY A 45 -10.60 -6.28 -1.29
CA GLY A 45 -10.93 -4.86 -1.28
C GLY A 45 -9.83 -3.95 -1.81
N PHE A 46 -8.81 -4.51 -2.47
CA PHE A 46 -7.83 -3.69 -3.19
C PHE A 46 -8.41 -3.14 -4.49
N VAL A 47 -8.06 -1.89 -4.79
CA VAL A 47 -8.41 -1.23 -6.05
C VAL A 47 -7.15 -0.77 -6.77
N LEU A 48 -7.13 -0.89 -8.11
CA LEU A 48 -6.00 -0.41 -8.91
C LEU A 48 -5.92 1.12 -8.86
N VAL A 49 -4.82 1.66 -8.36
CA VAL A 49 -4.55 3.10 -8.26
C VAL A 49 -3.70 3.58 -9.44
N GLN A 50 -2.65 2.83 -9.78
CA GLN A 50 -1.70 3.24 -10.82
C GLN A 50 -1.14 2.03 -11.57
N ARG A 51 -0.83 2.23 -12.84
CA ARG A 51 0.04 1.35 -13.63
C ARG A 51 1.25 2.17 -14.09
N ASP A 52 2.46 1.71 -13.76
CA ASP A 52 3.68 2.41 -14.18
C ASP A 52 4.11 2.01 -15.61
N ARG A 53 5.15 2.68 -16.13
CA ARG A 53 5.66 2.43 -17.50
C ARG A 53 6.35 1.07 -17.65
N LYS A 54 6.75 0.43 -16.55
CA LYS A 54 7.39 -0.89 -16.53
C LYS A 54 6.35 -2.01 -16.42
N GLY A 55 5.09 -1.67 -16.20
CA GLY A 55 3.98 -2.61 -16.08
C GLY A 55 3.65 -2.99 -14.64
N THR A 56 4.31 -2.39 -13.64
CA THR A 56 3.99 -2.60 -12.23
C THR A 56 2.63 -1.98 -11.92
N LEU A 57 1.75 -2.79 -11.34
CA LEU A 57 0.44 -2.38 -10.84
C LEU A 57 0.58 -1.96 -9.39
N GLN A 58 -0.04 -0.83 -9.03
CA GLN A 58 -0.14 -0.38 -7.65
C GLN A 58 -1.60 -0.43 -7.26
N LEU A 59 -1.92 -1.31 -6.31
CA LEU A 59 -3.26 -1.46 -5.78
C LEU A 59 -3.30 -1.00 -4.33
N ALA A 60 -4.40 -0.39 -3.92
CA ALA A 60 -4.59 0.10 -2.56
C ALA A 60 -5.87 -0.45 -1.93
N ARG A 61 -5.81 -0.73 -0.63
CA ARG A 61 -6.97 -1.02 0.23
C ARG A 61 -6.95 -0.02 1.38
N MET A 62 -8.10 0.56 1.70
CA MET A 62 -8.25 1.50 2.82
C MET A 62 -9.27 0.93 3.82
N PRO A 63 -8.83 0.12 4.80
CA PRO A 63 -9.75 -0.48 5.77
C PRO A 63 -10.39 0.55 6.71
N ASN A 64 -9.79 1.73 6.85
CA ASN A 64 -10.36 2.88 7.56
C ASN A 64 -9.78 4.20 7.01
N GLN A 65 -10.16 5.33 7.61
CA GLN A 65 -9.75 6.66 7.14
C GLN A 65 -8.27 7.02 7.37
N HIS A 66 -7.54 6.23 8.17
CA HIS A 66 -6.15 6.50 8.55
C HIS A 66 -5.15 5.49 7.98
N LEU A 67 -5.59 4.26 7.64
CA LEU A 67 -4.71 3.20 7.13
C LEU A 67 -4.90 3.01 5.62
N THR A 68 -3.79 3.03 4.89
CA THR A 68 -3.73 2.58 3.50
C THR A 68 -2.75 1.42 3.38
N GLU A 69 -3.23 0.31 2.84
CA GLU A 69 -2.44 -0.88 2.51
C GLU A 69 -2.19 -0.90 1.01
N TRP A 70 -1.00 -1.31 0.62
CA TRP A 70 -0.55 -1.29 -0.77
C TRP A 70 -0.04 -2.66 -1.19
N VAL A 71 -0.40 -3.04 -2.43
CA VAL A 71 0.25 -4.12 -3.16
C VAL A 71 0.86 -3.56 -4.44
N HIS A 72 2.17 -3.72 -4.59
CA HIS A 72 2.87 -3.47 -5.84
C HIS A 72 3.12 -4.81 -6.54
N ASP A 73 2.47 -5.03 -7.67
CA ASP A 73 2.60 -6.26 -8.46
C ASP A 73 3.40 -5.99 -9.73
N ASP A 74 4.59 -6.57 -9.86
CA ASP A 74 5.41 -6.48 -11.08
C ASP A 74 5.24 -7.67 -12.04
N ARG A 75 4.28 -8.57 -11.73
CA ARG A 75 3.93 -9.84 -12.40
C ARG A 75 4.76 -11.04 -12.00
N ASP A 76 5.98 -10.84 -11.50
CA ASP A 76 6.84 -11.93 -11.03
C ASP A 76 6.73 -12.05 -9.50
N GLU A 77 6.74 -10.92 -8.80
CA GLU A 77 6.62 -10.81 -7.34
C GLU A 77 5.58 -9.74 -6.97
N ALA A 78 5.03 -9.86 -5.76
CA ALA A 78 4.25 -8.81 -5.14
C ALA A 78 4.98 -8.24 -3.92
N LEU A 79 4.84 -6.93 -3.70
CA LEU A 79 5.35 -6.23 -2.54
C LEU A 79 4.17 -5.69 -1.74
N PHE A 80 4.05 -6.10 -0.48
CA PHE A 80 3.09 -5.55 0.46
C PHE A 80 3.73 -4.47 1.34
N THR A 81 3.07 -3.33 1.44
CA THR A 81 3.45 -2.23 2.33
C THR A 81 2.21 -1.50 2.85
N TRP A 82 2.39 -0.57 3.78
CA TRP A 82 1.29 0.19 4.37
C TRP A 82 1.75 1.55 4.88
N GLU A 83 0.81 2.47 4.94
CA GLU A 83 0.97 3.80 5.51
C GLU A 83 -0.18 4.10 6.45
N PHE A 84 0.12 4.62 7.63
CA PHE A 84 -0.88 5.07 8.60
C PHE A 84 -0.70 6.56 8.88
N ASP A 85 -1.75 7.34 8.64
CA ASP A 85 -1.78 8.78 8.89
C ASP A 85 -1.89 9.05 10.40
N LEU A 86 -0.73 9.03 11.06
CA LEU A 86 -0.62 9.27 12.49
C LEU A 86 -1.05 10.70 12.85
N GLY A 87 -0.70 11.68 11.99
CA GLY A 87 -1.06 13.08 12.19
C GLY A 87 -2.56 13.28 12.28
N GLU A 88 -3.31 12.80 11.29
CA GLU A 88 -4.76 12.87 11.27
C GLU A 88 -5.39 12.01 12.38
N PHE A 89 -4.82 10.84 12.68
CA PHE A 89 -5.30 10.00 13.77
C PHE A 89 -5.21 10.71 15.13
N VAL A 90 -4.06 11.27 15.50
CA VAL A 90 -3.92 11.98 16.78
C VAL A 90 -4.74 13.27 16.81
N ALA A 91 -4.87 13.96 15.67
CA ALA A 91 -5.71 15.15 15.58
C ALA A 91 -7.19 14.82 15.84
N SER A 92 -7.66 13.67 15.35
CA SER A 92 -9.02 13.16 15.62
C SER A 92 -9.28 12.86 17.10
N MET A 93 -8.21 12.64 17.88
CA MET A 93 -8.22 12.43 19.34
C MET A 93 -8.01 13.73 20.13
N GLU A 94 -8.00 14.89 19.46
CA GLU A 94 -7.70 16.21 20.03
C GLU A 94 -6.27 16.33 20.61
N TRP A 95 -5.34 15.50 20.15
CA TRP A 95 -3.93 15.54 20.54
C TRP A 95 -3.09 16.36 19.55
N GLN A 96 -1.90 16.77 19.98
CA GLN A 96 -0.96 17.52 19.16
C GLN A 96 0.40 16.83 19.13
N ILE A 97 0.96 16.67 17.93
CA ILE A 97 2.36 16.26 17.74
C ILE A 97 3.23 17.52 17.72
N GLY A 98 4.16 17.61 18.67
CA GLY A 98 5.21 18.61 18.64
C GLY A 98 6.33 18.20 17.69
N ALA A 99 6.27 18.64 16.42
CA ALA A 99 7.35 18.46 15.45
C ALA A 99 7.82 19.83 14.93
N ALA A 100 9.15 20.03 14.85
CA ALA A 100 9.74 21.28 14.37
C ALA A 100 9.52 21.51 12.86
N GLU A 101 9.25 20.44 12.11
CA GLU A 101 8.83 20.50 10.71
C GLU A 101 7.48 19.78 10.59
N THR A 102 6.49 20.45 10.01
CA THR A 102 5.14 19.94 9.70
C THR A 102 5.17 18.97 8.52
N SER A 103 6.07 17.99 8.55
CA SER A 103 5.99 16.86 7.63
C SER A 103 4.70 16.09 7.95
N PHE A 104 4.06 15.52 6.93
CA PHE A 104 3.00 14.52 7.09
C PHE A 104 3.50 13.45 8.06
N GLN A 105 2.87 13.38 9.24
CA GLN A 105 3.27 12.44 10.29
C GLN A 105 2.66 11.09 9.93
N ILE A 106 3.47 10.23 9.32
CA ILE A 106 3.05 8.91 8.86
C ILE A 106 3.84 7.82 9.55
N LEU A 107 3.17 6.74 9.92
CA LEU A 107 3.81 5.47 10.26
C LEU A 107 3.82 4.58 9.01
N PHE A 108 4.90 3.85 8.84
CA PHE A 108 5.11 2.92 7.73
C PHE A 108 6.04 1.80 8.20
N PRO A 109 6.06 0.61 7.56
CA PRO A 109 6.92 -0.48 7.98
C PRO A 109 8.39 -0.12 7.81
N GLN A 110 9.26 -0.66 8.66
CA GLN A 110 10.70 -0.49 8.50
C GLN A 110 11.20 -1.12 7.18
N PHE A 111 10.58 -2.24 6.79
CA PHE A 111 10.85 -2.96 5.55
C PHE A 111 9.53 -3.40 4.93
N ASP A 112 9.40 -3.20 3.63
CA ASP A 112 8.31 -3.77 2.85
C ASP A 112 8.45 -5.29 2.78
N VAL A 113 7.32 -5.99 2.64
CA VAL A 113 7.29 -7.45 2.63
C VAL A 113 7.17 -7.91 1.19
N LYS A 114 8.15 -8.66 0.71
CA LYS A 114 8.02 -9.42 -0.54
C LYS A 114 7.13 -10.63 -0.27
N ILE A 115 6.11 -10.81 -1.09
CA ILE A 115 5.17 -11.91 -1.01
C ILE A 115 5.06 -12.58 -2.38
N GLU A 116 4.75 -13.86 -2.36
CA GLU A 116 4.34 -14.58 -3.57
C GLU A 116 3.06 -13.94 -4.12
N ARG A 117 2.83 -14.05 -5.44
CA ARG A 117 1.57 -13.62 -6.08
C ARG A 117 0.44 -14.60 -5.75
N ASP A 118 0.14 -14.70 -4.46
CA ASP A 118 -0.87 -15.55 -3.85
C ASP A 118 -1.74 -14.69 -2.93
N VAL A 119 -3.06 -14.80 -3.11
CA VAL A 119 -4.07 -14.04 -2.36
C VAL A 119 -4.03 -14.39 -0.88
N ASP A 120 -3.77 -15.66 -0.54
CA ASP A 120 -3.69 -16.11 0.85
C ASP A 120 -2.46 -15.52 1.55
N ALA A 121 -1.35 -15.34 0.84
CA ALA A 121 -0.16 -14.67 1.35
C ALA A 121 -0.43 -13.19 1.66
N VAL A 122 -1.16 -12.50 0.79
CA VAL A 122 -1.61 -11.11 1.03
C VAL A 122 -2.51 -11.05 2.26
N ALA A 123 -3.50 -11.94 2.35
CA ALA A 123 -4.43 -11.98 3.48
C ALA A 123 -3.73 -12.25 4.83
N ALA A 124 -2.69 -13.08 4.83
CA ALA A 124 -1.87 -13.32 6.01
C ALA A 124 -1.14 -12.04 6.47
N GLU A 125 -0.58 -11.26 5.54
CA GLU A 125 0.09 -9.99 5.87
C GLU A 125 -0.88 -8.90 6.34
N ILE A 126 -2.08 -8.82 5.76
CA ILE A 126 -3.16 -7.96 6.27
C ILE A 126 -3.48 -8.33 7.73
N THR A 127 -3.72 -9.62 7.99
CA THR A 127 -4.06 -10.09 9.34
C THR A 127 -2.96 -9.76 10.34
N ARG A 128 -1.68 -9.94 9.94
CA ARG A 128 -0.53 -9.59 10.76
C ARG A 128 -0.46 -8.09 11.04
N LEU A 129 -0.67 -7.25 10.04
CA LEU A 129 -0.68 -5.79 10.17
C LEU A 129 -1.81 -5.29 11.07
N GLU A 130 -3.05 -5.68 10.77
CA GLU A 130 -4.23 -5.27 11.54
C GLU A 130 -4.13 -5.77 12.99
N GLY A 131 -3.57 -6.97 13.20
CA GLY A 131 -3.23 -7.49 14.52
C GLY A 131 -2.16 -6.68 15.25
N GLN A 132 -1.15 -6.15 14.56
CA GLN A 132 -0.14 -5.27 15.16
C GLN A 132 -0.73 -3.91 15.54
N LEU A 133 -1.47 -3.29 14.63
CA LEU A 133 -2.05 -1.95 14.84
C LEU A 133 -3.17 -1.95 15.88
N SER A 134 -3.97 -3.01 15.97
CA SER A 134 -5.00 -3.14 17.01
C SER A 134 -4.44 -3.24 18.43
N ASN A 135 -3.17 -3.65 18.57
CA ASN A 135 -2.45 -3.69 19.85
C ASN A 135 -1.62 -2.41 20.09
N LEU A 136 -1.64 -1.43 19.19
CA LEU A 136 -0.95 -0.17 19.40
C LEU A 136 -1.73 0.71 20.38
N ASP A 137 -1.40 0.61 21.66
CA ASP A 137 -1.91 1.49 22.70
C ASP A 137 -0.92 2.62 22.98
N LEU A 138 -1.07 3.76 22.30
CA LEU A 138 -0.21 4.93 22.52
C LEU A 138 -0.37 5.57 23.91
N ALA A 139 -1.36 5.15 24.70
CA ALA A 139 -1.57 5.61 26.06
C ALA A 139 -1.00 4.64 27.11
N ASP A 140 -0.44 3.50 26.71
CA ASP A 140 0.20 2.56 27.62
C ASP A 140 1.42 3.21 28.28
N PRO A 141 1.43 3.42 29.61
CA PRO A 141 2.56 4.02 30.31
C PRO A 141 3.82 3.14 30.34
N ALA A 142 3.74 1.89 29.89
CA ALA A 142 4.87 0.97 29.80
C ALA A 142 5.66 1.03 28.48
N LEU A 143 5.19 1.81 27.49
CA LEU A 143 5.91 2.10 26.24
C LEU A 143 7.15 2.99 26.45
#